data_AF-J9RP85-F1
#
_entry.id   AF-J9RP85-F1
#
_cell.length_a   1.000
_cell.length_b   1.000
_cell.length_c   1.000
_cell.angle_alpha   90.00
_cell.angle_beta   90.00
_cell.angle_gamma   90.00
#
_symmetry.space_group_name_H-M   'P 1'
#
loop_
_entity.id
_entity.type
_entity.pdbx_description
1 polymer ?
#
loop_
_entity_poly.entity_id
_entity_poly.type
_entity_poly.pdbx_seq_one_letter_code
_entity_poly.pdbx_strand_id
1 'polypeptide(L)'
;MTDQTTTLATGSQIDADGVLPDSGTPGTPDPAQGLREARDRYRSERDSSREELATATARIERMQRAEIERVAAEHLAQAGDLFTLSGKDLAEFLTESGDVDTAKVSADVAALLAERPGLRKNAPAFDPSQGTGQPPKPEAPTPTWGSMFQTGNTTPVAQHTR
;
A
#
# COMPACT_ATOMS: atom_id res chain seq x y z
N MET A 1 43.24 70.55 -11.33
CA MET A 1 42.87 71.20 -12.61
C MET A 1 41.67 70.47 -13.15
N THR A 2 40.53 71.13 -13.16
CA THR A 2 39.23 70.74 -13.75
C THR A 2 39.24 70.96 -15.26
N ASP A 3 38.61 70.09 -16.03
CA ASP A 3 38.02 70.37 -17.35
C ASP A 3 36.80 69.44 -17.51
N GLN A 4 35.56 69.91 -17.31
CA GLN A 4 34.67 70.66 -18.21
C GLN A 4 33.96 69.80 -19.27
N THR A 5 32.63 69.84 -19.13
CA THR A 5 31.51 69.36 -19.94
C THR A 5 31.58 69.71 -21.42
N THR A 6 31.02 68.86 -22.31
CA THR A 6 30.35 69.32 -23.54
C THR A 6 29.21 68.37 -23.92
N THR A 7 27.99 68.91 -23.78
CA THR A 7 26.73 68.42 -24.34
C THR A 7 26.56 69.02 -25.73
N LEU A 8 26.12 68.23 -26.72
CA LEU A 8 25.32 68.76 -27.83
C LEU A 8 24.43 67.68 -28.44
N ALA A 9 23.13 67.99 -28.42
CA ALA A 9 22.04 67.21 -28.94
C ALA A 9 22.01 67.17 -30.47
N THR A 10 21.39 66.12 -31.04
CA THR A 10 20.67 66.22 -32.32
C THR A 10 19.57 65.17 -32.31
N GLY A 11 18.33 65.63 -32.36
CA GLY A 11 17.14 64.79 -32.42
C GLY A 11 16.89 64.23 -33.82
N SER A 12 16.20 63.09 -33.86
CA SER A 12 15.54 62.54 -35.04
C SER A 12 14.19 62.01 -34.53
N GLN A 13 13.19 62.89 -34.51
CA GLN A 13 12.08 62.93 -35.48
C GLN A 13 11.19 61.69 -35.37
N ILE A 14 10.05 61.88 -34.71
CA ILE A 14 8.97 60.91 -34.56
C ILE A 14 7.99 61.18 -35.70
N ASP A 15 7.91 60.29 -36.67
CA ASP A 15 6.90 60.34 -37.72
C ASP A 15 5.99 59.10 -37.67
N ALA A 16 4.71 59.42 -37.55
CA ALA A 16 3.46 58.70 -37.75
C ALA A 16 3.44 57.24 -38.23
N ASP A 17 2.55 56.49 -37.56
CA ASP A 17 1.64 55.48 -38.09
C ASP A 17 2.16 54.50 -39.15
N GLY A 18 2.52 53.32 -38.65
CA GLY A 18 2.56 52.08 -39.41
C GLY A 18 2.10 50.93 -38.53
N VAL A 19 0.78 50.80 -38.33
CA VAL A 19 0.19 49.52 -37.91
C VAL A 19 0.45 48.52 -39.03
N LEU A 20 1.46 47.68 -38.84
CA LEU A 20 1.68 46.46 -39.61
C LEU A 20 1.42 45.27 -38.68
N PRO A 21 0.73 44.23 -39.18
CA PRO A 21 0.11 43.20 -38.37
C PRO A 21 1.14 42.40 -37.57
N ASP A 22 0.78 42.10 -36.32
CA ASP A 22 1.39 41.11 -35.44
C ASP A 22 1.46 39.76 -36.18
N SER A 23 2.55 39.60 -36.92
CA SER A 23 2.94 38.36 -37.52
C SER A 23 3.64 37.59 -36.42
N GLY A 24 2.83 36.80 -35.69
CA GLY A 24 3.27 35.87 -34.67
C GLY A 24 4.42 35.01 -35.20
N THR A 25 5.63 35.48 -34.97
CA THR A 25 6.85 34.69 -35.11
C THR A 25 6.77 33.65 -33.99
N PRO A 26 6.80 32.35 -34.26
CA PRO A 26 6.89 31.36 -33.21
C PRO A 26 8.20 31.62 -32.46
N GLY A 27 8.07 32.26 -31.30
CA GLY A 27 9.19 32.73 -30.50
C GLY A 27 10.12 31.56 -30.22
N THR A 28 11.41 31.75 -30.51
CA THR A 28 12.45 30.84 -30.02
C THR A 28 12.29 30.76 -28.50
N PRO A 29 12.08 29.58 -27.91
CA PRO A 29 11.82 29.47 -26.47
C PRO A 29 12.99 30.06 -25.70
N ASP A 30 12.69 30.93 -24.73
CA ASP A 30 13.70 31.49 -23.84
C ASP A 30 14.39 30.32 -23.11
N PRO A 31 15.71 30.12 -23.28
CA PRO A 31 16.43 29.04 -22.62
C PRO A 31 16.30 29.12 -21.10
N ALA A 32 16.12 30.32 -20.53
CA ALA A 32 15.90 30.50 -19.10
C ALA A 32 14.52 29.99 -18.64
N GLN A 33 13.52 29.96 -19.51
CA GLN A 33 12.21 29.38 -19.21
C GLN A 33 12.29 27.84 -19.24
N GLY A 34 12.94 27.26 -20.25
CA GLY A 34 13.16 25.81 -20.32
C GLY A 34 13.93 25.26 -19.11
N LEU A 35 14.91 26.02 -18.60
CA LEU A 35 15.65 25.65 -17.38
C LEU A 35 14.78 25.70 -16.11
N ARG A 36 13.85 26.66 -16.00
CA ARG A 36 12.92 26.74 -14.86
C ARG A 36 11.93 25.59 -14.87
N GLU A 37 11.35 25.31 -16.03
CA GLU A 37 10.41 24.19 -16.21
C GLU A 37 11.08 22.83 -15.96
N ALA A 38 12.33 22.64 -16.39
CA ALA A 38 13.10 21.43 -16.08
C ALA A 38 13.38 21.28 -14.58
N ARG A 39 13.74 22.37 -13.89
CA ARG A 39 13.97 22.37 -12.44
C ARG A 39 12.69 22.05 -11.67
N ASP A 40 11.57 22.65 -12.07
CA ASP A 40 10.30 22.47 -11.38
C ASP A 40 9.75 21.05 -11.62
N ARG A 41 9.92 20.48 -12.82
CA ARG A 41 9.65 19.05 -13.08
C ARG A 41 10.49 18.13 -12.20
N TYR A 42 11.80 18.35 -12.12
CA TYR A 42 12.68 17.54 -11.28
C TYR A 42 12.29 17.57 -9.79
N ARG A 43 11.87 18.74 -9.28
CA ARG A 43 11.38 18.87 -7.91
C ARG A 43 10.10 18.06 -7.70
N SER A 44 9.14 18.19 -8.61
CA SER A 44 7.89 17.44 -8.56
C SER A 44 8.11 15.93 -8.62
N GLU A 45 8.97 15.43 -9.52
CA GLU A 45 9.31 14.01 -9.63
C GLU A 45 10.01 13.46 -8.38
N ARG A 46 10.89 14.27 -7.77
CA ARG A 46 11.56 13.90 -6.53
C ARG A 46 10.58 13.82 -5.37
N ASP A 47 9.68 14.80 -5.27
CA ASP A 47 8.71 14.86 -4.17
C ASP A 47 7.67 13.75 -4.32
N SER A 48 7.19 13.45 -5.54
CA SER A 48 6.33 12.29 -5.82
C SER A 48 7.01 10.97 -5.47
N SER A 49 8.30 10.80 -5.82
CA SER A 49 9.06 9.59 -5.47
C SER A 49 9.19 9.39 -3.96
N ARG A 50 9.32 10.48 -3.19
CA ARG A 50 9.37 10.41 -1.72
C ARG A 50 8.02 10.05 -1.12
N GLU A 51 6.93 10.58 -1.68
CA GLU A 51 5.57 10.23 -1.27
C GLU A 51 5.24 8.76 -1.54
N GLU A 52 5.65 8.24 -2.71
CA GLU A 52 5.51 6.84 -3.07
C GLU A 52 6.29 5.93 -2.11
N LEU A 53 7.53 6.30 -1.80
CA LEU A 53 8.35 5.56 -0.83
C LEU A 53 7.67 5.55 0.55
N ALA A 54 7.26 6.72 1.06
CA ALA A 54 6.60 6.81 2.36
C ALA A 54 5.29 5.98 2.41
N THR A 55 4.54 5.95 1.31
CA THR A 55 3.33 5.14 1.18
C THR A 55 3.65 3.64 1.19
N ALA A 56 4.70 3.24 0.47
CA ALA A 56 5.16 1.85 0.42
C ALA A 56 5.67 1.39 1.80
N THR A 57 6.49 2.18 2.48
CA THR A 57 7.00 1.85 3.82
C THR A 57 5.86 1.72 4.83
N ALA A 58 4.92 2.65 4.84
CA ALA A 58 3.74 2.58 5.72
C ALA A 58 2.87 1.34 5.42
N ARG A 59 2.83 0.86 4.18
CA ARG A 59 2.14 -0.41 3.85
C ARG A 59 2.91 -1.61 4.37
N ILE A 60 4.24 -1.64 4.22
CA ILE A 60 5.10 -2.71 4.70
C ILE A 60 5.00 -2.83 6.22
N GLU A 61 5.12 -1.72 6.96
CA GLU A 61 5.00 -1.70 8.42
C GLU A 61 3.66 -2.25 8.90
N ARG A 62 2.56 -1.93 8.23
CA ARG A 62 1.24 -2.51 8.54
C ARG A 62 1.19 -4.01 8.31
N MET A 63 1.81 -4.51 7.24
CA MET A 63 1.86 -5.95 6.96
C MET A 63 2.74 -6.69 7.97
N GLN A 64 3.91 -6.13 8.33
CA GLN A 64 4.79 -6.67 9.36
C GLN A 64 4.09 -6.71 10.72
N ARG A 65 3.41 -5.62 11.10
CA ARG A 65 2.64 -5.58 12.35
C ARG A 65 1.53 -6.64 12.37
N ALA A 66 0.77 -6.75 11.28
CA ALA A 66 -0.28 -7.76 11.16
C ALA A 66 0.28 -9.19 11.25
N GLU A 67 1.47 -9.45 10.72
CA GLU A 67 2.11 -10.76 10.80
C GLU A 67 2.60 -11.08 12.23
N ILE A 68 3.19 -10.10 12.92
CA ILE A 68 3.55 -10.24 14.34
C ILE A 68 2.31 -10.55 15.17
N GLU A 69 1.23 -9.80 14.94
CA GLU A 69 -0.05 -10.03 15.63
C GLU A 69 -0.63 -11.41 15.30
N ARG A 70 -0.52 -11.89 14.05
CA ARG A 70 -0.95 -13.23 13.66
C ARG A 70 -0.24 -14.31 14.47
N VAL A 71 1.08 -14.21 14.61
CA VAL A 71 1.89 -15.15 15.41
C VAL A 71 1.52 -15.04 16.89
N ALA A 72 1.39 -13.83 17.42
CA ALA A 72 1.02 -13.61 18.82
C ALA A 72 -0.39 -14.13 19.17
N ALA A 73 -1.34 -14.06 18.23
CA ALA A 73 -2.72 -14.54 18.38
C ALA A 73 -2.85 -16.07 18.54
N GLU A 74 -1.77 -16.82 18.32
CA GLU A 74 -1.74 -18.25 18.61
C GLU A 74 -1.77 -18.53 20.12
N HIS A 75 -1.22 -17.61 20.93
CA HIS A 75 -1.08 -17.80 22.37
C HIS A 75 -1.79 -16.73 23.22
N LEU A 76 -1.85 -15.49 22.74
CA LEU A 76 -2.52 -14.38 23.41
C LEU A 76 -4.00 -14.31 23.02
N ALA A 77 -4.84 -13.93 23.98
CA ALA A 77 -6.25 -13.63 23.71
C ALA A 77 -6.38 -12.37 22.82
N GLN A 78 -5.52 -11.38 23.07
CA GLN A 78 -5.41 -10.17 22.27
C GLN A 78 -3.97 -9.99 21.81
N ALA A 79 -3.74 -10.10 20.51
CA ALA A 79 -2.38 -10.04 19.94
C ALA A 79 -1.72 -8.67 20.09
N GLY A 80 -2.53 -7.60 20.04
CA GLY A 80 -2.05 -6.22 20.24
C GLY A 80 -1.45 -5.96 21.63
N ASP A 81 -1.73 -6.83 22.61
CA ASP A 81 -1.16 -6.72 23.95
C ASP A 81 0.36 -6.90 23.95
N LEU A 82 0.90 -7.60 22.94
CA LEU A 82 2.34 -7.71 22.76
C LEU A 82 2.98 -6.32 22.65
N PHE A 83 2.44 -5.43 21.82
CA PHE A 83 3.02 -4.09 21.65
C PHE A 83 2.73 -3.15 22.82
N THR A 84 1.56 -3.27 23.44
CA THR A 84 1.18 -2.36 24.54
C THR A 84 1.85 -2.71 25.87
N LEU A 85 2.20 -3.99 26.10
CA LEU A 85 2.71 -4.47 27.38
C LEU A 85 4.18 -4.88 27.37
N SER A 86 4.75 -5.30 26.23
CA SER A 86 6.18 -5.67 26.19
C SER A 86 7.11 -4.45 26.26
N GLY A 87 6.59 -3.26 25.92
CA GLY A 87 7.40 -2.04 25.78
C GLY A 87 8.31 -2.03 24.55
N LYS A 88 8.20 -3.03 23.67
CA LYS A 88 8.99 -3.14 22.44
C LYS A 88 8.28 -2.58 21.23
N ASP A 89 9.06 -2.03 20.32
CA ASP A 89 8.57 -1.55 19.03
C ASP A 89 8.72 -2.60 17.92
N LEU A 90 8.09 -2.36 16.77
CA LEU A 90 8.11 -3.20 15.58
C LEU A 90 9.52 -3.67 15.21
N ALA A 91 10.50 -2.75 15.22
CA ALA A 91 11.87 -3.00 14.80
C ALA A 91 12.57 -4.09 15.63
N GLU A 92 12.20 -4.28 16.89
CA GLU A 92 12.82 -5.29 17.76
C GLU A 92 12.45 -6.72 17.36
N PHE A 93 11.29 -6.88 16.71
CA PHE A 93 10.78 -8.14 16.19
C PHE A 93 11.20 -8.41 14.74
N LEU A 94 12.01 -7.54 14.14
CA LEU A 94 12.53 -7.76 12.80
C LEU A 94 13.91 -8.42 12.82
N THR A 95 14.21 -9.10 11.73
CA THR A 95 15.54 -9.57 11.36
C THR A 95 16.33 -8.44 10.71
N GLU A 96 17.63 -8.67 10.47
CA GLU A 96 18.48 -7.71 9.74
C GLU A 96 17.98 -7.45 8.31
N SER A 97 17.30 -8.43 7.70
CA SER A 97 16.67 -8.32 6.38
C SER A 97 15.36 -7.51 6.39
N GLY A 98 14.83 -7.16 7.57
CA GLY A 98 13.53 -6.50 7.71
C GLY A 98 12.33 -7.46 7.71
N ASP A 99 12.56 -8.77 7.72
CA ASP A 99 11.49 -9.76 7.86
C ASP A 99 11.15 -9.99 9.33
N VAL A 100 9.92 -10.44 9.62
CA VAL A 100 9.47 -10.74 10.98
C VAL A 100 10.20 -11.96 11.55
N ASP A 101 10.83 -11.79 12.71
CA ASP A 101 11.48 -12.85 13.47
C ASP A 101 10.47 -13.53 14.41
N THR A 102 9.89 -14.63 13.94
CA THR A 102 8.87 -15.39 14.69
C THR A 102 9.41 -15.98 15.99
N ALA A 103 10.71 -16.28 16.05
CA ALA A 103 11.34 -16.81 17.26
C ALA A 103 11.37 -15.74 18.36
N LYS A 104 11.77 -14.51 18.03
CA LYS A 104 11.71 -13.38 18.97
C LYS A 104 10.29 -13.09 19.45
N VAL A 105 9.32 -13.07 18.54
CA VAL A 105 7.90 -12.86 18.89
C VAL A 105 7.45 -13.94 19.88
N SER A 106 7.73 -15.22 19.60
CA SER A 106 7.33 -16.32 20.47
C SER A 106 7.98 -16.28 21.85
N ALA A 107 9.27 -15.88 21.92
CA ALA A 107 10.00 -15.77 23.17
C ALA A 107 9.40 -14.68 24.08
N ASP A 108 9.05 -13.53 23.49
CA ASP A 108 8.43 -12.44 24.23
C ASP A 108 7.01 -12.73 24.67
N VAL A 109 6.22 -13.38 23.81
CA VAL A 109 4.90 -13.86 24.18
C VAL A 109 5.00 -14.83 25.35
N ALA A 110 5.98 -15.74 25.35
CA ALA A 110 6.20 -16.66 26.46
C ALA A 110 6.59 -15.92 27.76
N ALA A 111 7.45 -14.90 27.67
CA ALA A 111 7.82 -14.06 28.82
C ALA A 111 6.59 -13.31 29.38
N LEU A 112 5.81 -12.67 28.51
CA LEU A 112 4.59 -11.96 28.88
C LEU A 112 3.57 -12.88 29.55
N LEU A 113 3.42 -14.11 29.06
CA LEU A 113 2.53 -15.11 29.63
C LEU A 113 3.05 -15.68 30.96
N ALA A 114 4.35 -15.69 31.19
CA ALA A 114 4.94 -16.08 32.47
C ALA A 114 4.66 -15.01 33.54
N GLU A 115 4.76 -13.73 33.18
CA GLU A 115 4.43 -12.62 34.08
C GLU A 115 2.92 -12.48 34.30
N ARG A 116 2.13 -12.69 33.25
CA ARG A 116 0.70 -12.41 33.23
C ARG A 116 -0.07 -13.56 32.58
N PRO A 117 -0.28 -14.67 33.31
CA PRO A 117 -0.92 -15.87 32.76
C PRO A 117 -2.37 -15.65 32.32
N GLY A 118 -3.03 -14.57 32.79
CA GLY A 118 -4.39 -14.21 32.40
C GLY A 118 -4.55 -13.69 30.96
N LEU A 119 -3.45 -13.42 30.25
CA LEU A 119 -3.51 -12.97 28.84
C LEU A 119 -3.60 -14.14 27.84
N ARG A 120 -3.56 -15.38 28.31
CA ARG A 120 -3.66 -16.55 27.44
C ARG A 120 -4.97 -16.54 26.66
N LYS A 121 -4.91 -17.03 25.44
CA LYS A 121 -6.08 -17.30 24.61
C LYS A 121 -7.04 -18.21 25.36
N ASN A 122 -8.31 -17.80 25.44
CA ASN A 122 -9.31 -18.59 26.14
C ASN A 122 -9.56 -19.91 25.41
N ALA A 123 -9.36 -21.02 26.10
CA ALA A 123 -9.80 -22.32 25.60
C ALA A 123 -11.32 -22.42 25.75
N PRO A 124 -12.04 -23.03 24.80
CA PRO A 124 -13.47 -23.26 24.98
C PRO A 124 -13.71 -24.03 26.28
N ALA A 125 -14.59 -23.49 27.13
CA ALA A 125 -14.94 -24.08 28.42
C ALA A 125 -15.79 -25.36 28.29
N PHE A 126 -16.25 -25.67 27.08
CA PHE A 126 -16.97 -26.87 26.75
C PHE A 126 -16.09 -27.78 25.89
N ASP A 127 -16.25 -29.08 26.08
CA ASP A 127 -15.68 -30.08 25.17
C ASP A 127 -16.42 -29.96 23.82
N PRO A 128 -15.73 -29.61 22.71
CA PRO A 128 -16.35 -29.48 21.41
C PRO A 128 -17.02 -30.78 20.90
N SER A 129 -16.65 -31.93 21.47
CA SER A 129 -17.25 -33.23 21.16
C SER A 129 -18.54 -33.52 21.96
N GLN A 130 -18.85 -32.72 22.97
CA GLN A 130 -20.06 -32.86 23.80
C GLN A 130 -21.16 -31.90 23.33
N GLY A 131 -22.40 -32.36 23.26
CA GLY A 131 -23.57 -31.54 22.91
C GLY A 131 -23.97 -31.52 21.43
N THR A 132 -23.18 -32.14 20.55
CA THR A 132 -23.59 -32.47 19.18
C THR A 132 -24.39 -33.78 19.22
N GLY A 133 -25.67 -33.70 19.58
CA GLY A 133 -26.57 -34.85 19.67
C GLY A 133 -26.80 -35.64 18.36
N GLN A 134 -26.04 -35.34 17.30
CA GLN A 134 -25.97 -36.12 16.07
C GLN A 134 -24.51 -36.26 15.61
N PRO A 135 -24.09 -37.45 15.11
CA PRO A 135 -22.86 -37.55 14.32
C PRO A 135 -22.91 -36.54 13.17
N PRO A 136 -21.77 -35.98 12.73
CA PRO A 136 -21.75 -35.05 11.60
C PRO A 136 -22.52 -35.70 10.45
N LYS A 137 -23.66 -35.12 10.09
CA LYS A 137 -24.43 -35.56 8.93
C LYS A 137 -23.45 -35.53 7.76
N PRO A 138 -23.29 -36.64 7.00
CA PRO A 138 -22.41 -36.62 5.84
C PRO A 138 -22.76 -35.39 5.02
N GLU A 139 -21.78 -34.50 4.82
CA GLU A 139 -21.99 -33.25 4.12
C GLU A 139 -22.70 -33.59 2.80
N ALA A 140 -23.91 -33.06 2.61
CA ALA A 140 -24.59 -33.22 1.34
C ALA A 140 -23.63 -32.72 0.26
N PRO A 141 -23.41 -33.48 -0.83
CA PRO A 141 -22.41 -33.12 -1.82
C PRO A 141 -22.66 -31.67 -2.26
N THR A 142 -21.65 -30.83 -2.07
CA THR A 142 -21.73 -29.41 -2.39
C THR A 142 -22.20 -29.31 -3.85
N PRO A 143 -23.28 -28.58 -4.16
CA PRO A 143 -23.75 -28.47 -5.52
C PRO A 143 -22.62 -27.85 -6.35
N THR A 144 -21.99 -28.66 -7.19
CA THR A 144 -21.01 -28.18 -8.14
C THR A 144 -21.75 -27.71 -9.37
N TRP A 145 -21.18 -26.75 -10.09
CA TRP A 145 -21.73 -26.33 -11.39
C TRP A 145 -21.98 -27.52 -12.34
N GLY A 146 -21.18 -28.59 -12.26
CA GLY A 146 -21.38 -29.82 -13.03
C GLY A 146 -22.68 -30.57 -12.71
N SER A 147 -23.14 -30.55 -11.45
CA SER A 147 -24.40 -31.20 -11.05
C SER A 147 -25.65 -30.52 -11.61
N MET A 148 -25.55 -29.26 -12.03
CA MET A 148 -26.69 -28.55 -12.65
C MET A 148 -26.91 -28.92 -14.12
N PHE A 149 -25.90 -29.46 -14.82
CA PHE A 149 -25.99 -29.80 -16.24
C PHE A 149 -26.20 -31.29 -16.53
N GLN A 150 -26.15 -32.14 -15.50
CA GLN A 150 -26.30 -33.60 -15.65
C GLN A 150 -27.75 -34.09 -15.56
N THR A 151 -28.71 -33.23 -15.20
CA THR A 151 -30.14 -33.57 -15.12
C THR A 151 -30.86 -33.63 -16.48
N GLY A 152 -30.13 -33.53 -17.60
CA GLY A 152 -30.71 -33.44 -18.95
C GLY A 152 -30.43 -34.59 -19.92
N ASN A 153 -29.54 -35.55 -19.65
CA ASN A 153 -29.28 -36.65 -20.59
C ASN A 153 -30.12 -37.88 -20.26
N THR A 154 -31.39 -37.82 -20.66
CA THR A 154 -32.24 -39.00 -20.82
C THR A 154 -31.67 -39.92 -21.90
N THR A 155 -31.40 -41.14 -21.49
CA THR A 155 -30.97 -42.32 -22.25
C THR A 155 -31.75 -42.51 -23.56
N PRO A 156 -31.11 -42.82 -24.71
CA PRO A 156 -31.83 -43.29 -25.88
C PRO A 156 -32.42 -44.68 -25.61
N VAL A 157 -33.75 -44.79 -25.73
CA VAL A 157 -34.48 -46.06 -25.73
C VAL A 157 -34.07 -46.88 -26.96
N ALA A 158 -33.34 -47.97 -26.74
CA ALA A 158 -33.12 -48.99 -27.75
C ALA A 158 -34.44 -49.73 -28.04
N GLN A 159 -35.04 -49.48 -29.20
CA GLN A 159 -36.18 -50.25 -29.67
C GLN A 159 -35.68 -51.59 -30.23
N HIS A 160 -36.22 -52.66 -29.66
CA HIS A 160 -35.99 -54.04 -30.04
C HIS A 160 -36.43 -54.33 -31.48
N THR A 161 -35.58 -55.10 -32.15
CA THR A 161 -35.83 -56.05 -33.24
C THR A 161 -37.23 -56.66 -33.28
N ARG A 162 -37.74 -56.84 -34.49
CA ARG A 162 -38.74 -57.84 -34.86
C ARG A 162 -38.13 -58.78 -35.89
#